data_AF-A0ABD0UHE5-F1
#
_entry.id   AF-A0ABD0UHE5-F1
#
_cell.length_a   1.000
_cell.length_b   1.000
_cell.length_c   1.000
_cell.angle_alpha   90.00
_cell.angle_beta   90.00
_cell.angle_gamma   90.00
#
_symmetry.space_group_name_H-M   'P 1'
#
loop_
_entity.id
_entity.type
_entity.pdbx_description
1 polymer ?
#
loop_
_entity_poly.entity_id
_entity_poly.type
_entity_poly.pdbx_seq_one_letter_code
_entity_poly.pdbx_strand_id
1 'polypeptide(L)'
;MKRITTGCTDILNSPFFDIRWGYDQSAEEYVDRILYRLSLSIEEHIRLGRWQIIGRPTSSPPSATSPANKILRATCLMVASLGLLITLLR
;
A
#
# COMPACT_ATOMS: atom_id res chain seq x y z
N MET A 1 -28.26 13.12 -9.74
CA MET A 1 -27.32 13.80 -8.81
C MET A 1 -26.30 12.77 -8.31
N LYS A 2 -25.09 12.73 -8.89
CA LYS A 2 -24.08 11.69 -8.62
C LYS A 2 -23.13 12.21 -7.53
N ARG A 3 -23.28 11.74 -6.29
CA ARG A 3 -22.33 12.05 -5.22
C ARG A 3 -21.11 11.18 -5.42
N ILE A 4 -20.00 11.79 -5.82
CA ILE A 4 -18.68 11.19 -5.82
C ILE A 4 -18.17 11.35 -4.39
N THR A 5 -18.41 10.36 -3.52
CA THR A 5 -17.80 10.30 -2.19
C THR A 5 -16.38 9.78 -2.36
N THR A 6 -15.42 10.64 -2.02
CA THR A 6 -13.99 10.32 -1.90
C THR A 6 -13.78 9.04 -1.09
N GLY A 7 -12.90 8.16 -1.59
CA GLY A 7 -12.64 6.81 -1.09
C GLY A 7 -12.09 6.75 0.34
N CYS A 8 -12.98 6.90 1.31
CA CYS A 8 -12.85 6.31 2.63
C CYS A 8 -13.91 5.22 2.72
N THR A 9 -13.56 4.01 2.29
CA THR A 9 -14.37 2.84 2.63
C THR A 9 -14.25 2.70 4.14
N ASP A 10 -15.36 2.93 4.84
CA ASP A 10 -15.40 2.79 6.28
C ASP A 10 -15.24 1.31 6.63
N ILE A 11 -14.01 0.92 6.93
CA ILE A 11 -13.62 -0.46 7.24
C ILE A 11 -14.42 -0.97 8.45
N LEU A 12 -14.80 -0.08 9.38
CA LEU A 12 -15.58 -0.43 10.56
C LEU A 12 -17.05 -0.71 10.23
N ASN A 13 -17.57 -0.16 9.13
CA ASN A 13 -18.91 -0.42 8.62
C ASN A 13 -18.93 -1.47 7.50
N SER A 14 -17.79 -2.10 7.23
CA SER A 14 -17.70 -3.17 6.25
C SER A 14 -18.39 -4.43 6.79
N PRO A 15 -19.18 -5.16 5.97
CA PRO A 15 -19.83 -6.40 6.39
C PRO A 15 -18.84 -7.52 6.76
N PHE A 16 -17.56 -7.33 6.47
CA PHE A 16 -16.48 -8.26 6.81
C PHE A 16 -15.91 -8.06 8.21
N PHE A 17 -16.10 -6.89 8.83
CA PHE A 17 -15.61 -6.57 10.16
C PHE A 17 -16.77 -6.57 11.16
N ASP A 18 -16.63 -7.29 12.26
CA ASP A 18 -17.63 -7.33 13.32
C ASP A 18 -16.99 -6.93 14.64
N ILE A 19 -17.26 -5.70 15.08
CA ILE A 19 -16.77 -5.16 16.35
C ILE A 19 -17.42 -5.87 17.54
N ARG A 20 -18.56 -6.55 17.33
CA ARG A 20 -19.24 -7.36 18.35
C ARG A 20 -18.71 -8.78 18.44
N TRP A 21 -17.55 -9.05 17.83
CA TRP A 21 -16.84 -10.31 18.00
C TRP A 21 -16.69 -10.67 19.49
N GLY A 22 -17.06 -11.91 19.82
CA GLY A 22 -17.10 -12.40 21.20
C GLY A 22 -15.74 -12.26 21.89
N TYR A 23 -15.77 -11.83 23.15
CA TYR A 23 -14.59 -11.60 24.01
C TYR A 23 -13.79 -12.89 24.28
N ASP A 24 -14.38 -14.03 23.97
CA ASP A 24 -13.97 -15.41 24.19
C ASP A 24 -13.25 -16.05 22.99
N GLN A 25 -13.11 -15.33 21.86
CA GLN A 25 -12.40 -15.79 20.67
C GLN A 25 -11.07 -15.07 20.48
N SER A 26 -10.02 -15.80 20.07
CA SER A 26 -8.68 -15.23 19.92
C SER A 26 -8.61 -14.24 18.75
N ALA A 27 -7.64 -13.32 18.81
CA ALA A 27 -7.38 -12.40 17.70
C ALA A 27 -7.01 -13.14 16.40
N GLU A 28 -6.35 -14.30 16.53
CA GLU A 28 -5.99 -15.16 15.41
C GLU A 28 -7.24 -15.75 14.74
N GLU A 29 -8.17 -16.29 15.52
CA GLU A 29 -9.45 -16.82 15.02
C GLU A 29 -10.28 -15.72 14.32
N TYR A 30 -10.21 -14.49 14.83
CA TYR A 30 -10.86 -13.34 14.21
C TYR A 30 -10.27 -13.00 12.84
N VAL A 31 -8.93 -12.94 12.76
CA VAL A 31 -8.22 -12.68 11.50
C VAL A 31 -8.49 -13.77 10.49
N ASP A 32 -8.42 -15.04 10.89
CA ASP A 32 -8.69 -16.18 10.00
C ASP A 32 -10.10 -16.14 9.43
N ARG A 33 -11.10 -15.77 10.24
CA ARG A 33 -12.47 -15.64 9.75
C ARG A 33 -12.62 -14.50 8.75
N ILE A 34 -11.98 -13.35 9.00
CA ILE A 34 -12.00 -12.22 8.05
C ILE A 34 -11.37 -12.65 6.72
N LEU A 35 -10.19 -13.27 6.77
CA LEU A 35 -9.47 -13.74 5.59
C LEU A 35 -10.29 -14.76 4.80
N TYR A 36 -10.95 -15.69 5.49
CA TYR A 36 -11.81 -16.69 4.87
C TYR A 36 -13.03 -16.06 4.17
N ARG A 37 -13.73 -15.12 4.82
CA ARG A 37 -14.90 -14.46 4.19
C ARG A 37 -14.50 -13.56 3.03
N LEU A 38 -13.35 -12.91 3.15
CA LEU A 38 -12.81 -12.07 2.08
C LEU A 38 -12.41 -12.91 0.87
N SER A 39 -11.74 -14.05 1.07
CA SER A 39 -11.32 -14.92 -0.04
C SER A 39 -12.51 -15.48 -0.82
N LEU A 40 -13.58 -15.91 -0.13
CA LEU A 40 -14.82 -16.34 -0.77
C LEU A 40 -15.47 -15.23 -1.60
N SER A 41 -15.58 -14.03 -1.03
CA SER A 41 -16.18 -12.89 -1.73
C SER A 41 -15.34 -12.47 -2.94
N ILE A 42 -14.01 -12.52 -2.82
CA ILE A 42 -13.10 -12.25 -3.92
C ILE A 42 -13.25 -13.31 -5.02
N GLU A 43 -13.28 -14.60 -4.69
CA GLU A 43 -13.45 -15.69 -5.67
C GLU A 43 -14.77 -15.55 -6.44
N GLU A 44 -15.88 -15.30 -5.72
CA GLU A 44 -17.20 -15.08 -6.32
C GLU A 44 -17.19 -13.91 -7.31
N HIS A 45 -16.53 -12.82 -6.96
CA HIS A 45 -16.51 -11.63 -7.81
C HIS A 45 -15.39 -11.62 -8.86
N ILE A 46 -14.31 -12.38 -8.68
CA ILE A 46 -13.24 -12.55 -9.69
C ILE A 46 -13.81 -13.20 -10.94
N ARG A 47 -14.74 -14.15 -10.78
CA ARG A 47 -15.44 -14.79 -11.90
C ARG A 47 -16.29 -13.83 -12.73
N LEU A 48 -16.69 -12.69 -12.16
CA LEU A 48 -17.59 -11.72 -12.80
C LEU A 48 -16.87 -10.56 -13.50
N GLY A 49 -15.55 -10.39 -13.35
CA GLY A 49 -14.83 -9.37 -14.09
C GLY A 49 -13.44 -9.03 -13.56
N ARG A 50 -12.60 -8.53 -14.47
CA ARG A 50 -11.25 -8.04 -14.18
C ARG A 50 -11.29 -6.94 -13.13
N TRP A 51 -10.80 -7.24 -11.93
CA TRP A 51 -10.56 -6.25 -10.90
C TRP A 51 -9.34 -5.40 -11.26
N GLN A 52 -9.50 -4.09 -11.38
CA GLN A 52 -8.39 -3.16 -11.21
C GLN A 52 -8.37 -2.73 -9.75
N ILE A 53 -7.32 -3.13 -9.03
CA ILE A 53 -7.00 -2.52 -7.75
C ILE A 53 -6.45 -1.13 -8.09
N ILE A 54 -7.35 -0.16 -8.17
CA ILE A 54 -6.98 1.25 -8.27
C ILE A 54 -6.55 1.64 -6.86
N GLY A 55 -5.24 1.58 -6.59
CA GLY A 55 -4.68 2.23 -5.40
C GLY A 55 -5.16 3.68 -5.34
N ARG A 56 -5.28 4.26 -4.13
CA ARG A 56 -5.65 5.67 -3.96
C ARG A 56 -5.04 6.49 -5.08
N PRO A 57 -5.81 7.33 -5.82
CA PRO A 57 -5.17 8.26 -6.74
C PRO A 57 -4.13 8.98 -5.90
N THR A 58 -2.87 8.80 -6.26
CA THR A 58 -1.80 9.54 -5.64
C THR A 58 -2.21 10.97 -5.89
N SER A 59 -2.66 11.67 -4.85
CA SER A 59 -2.51 13.10 -4.77
C SER A 59 -1.00 13.29 -4.84
N SER A 60 -0.46 13.23 -6.06
CA SER A 60 0.90 13.58 -6.36
C SER A 60 1.01 15.00 -5.82
N PRO A 61 1.77 15.23 -4.75
CA PRO A 61 2.17 16.60 -4.47
C PRO A 61 2.83 17.09 -5.76
N PRO A 62 2.67 18.36 -6.17
CA PRO A 62 3.41 18.87 -7.31
C PRO A 62 4.86 18.44 -7.12
N SER A 63 5.40 17.76 -8.13
CA SER A 63 6.74 17.20 -8.11
C SER A 63 7.72 18.36 -7.91
N ALA A 64 7.95 18.72 -6.65
CA ALA A 64 8.95 19.67 -6.26
C ALA A 64 10.25 18.94 -6.51
N THR A 65 10.74 19.09 -7.74
CA THR A 65 12.12 18.78 -8.10
C THR A 65 12.97 19.75 -7.31
N SER A 66 13.14 19.45 -6.03
CA SER A 66 14.03 20.18 -5.14
C SER A 66 15.44 19.93 -5.65
N PRO A 67 16.21 20.97 -6.03
CA PRO A 67 17.58 20.82 -6.51
C PRO A 67 18.46 19.98 -5.57
N ALA A 68 18.10 19.93 -4.28
CA ALA A 68 18.79 19.18 -3.25
C ALA A 68 18.88 17.66 -3.52
N ASN A 69 17.86 17.03 -4.11
CA ASN A 69 17.87 15.58 -4.34
C ASN A 69 18.86 15.16 -5.44
N LYS A 70 19.05 16.01 -6.46
CA LYS A 70 20.00 15.80 -7.56
C LYS A 70 21.43 15.97 -7.06
N ILE A 71 21.68 16.98 -6.22
CA ILE A 71 22.99 17.25 -5.63
C ILE A 71 23.40 16.09 -4.72
N LEU A 72 22.54 15.68 -3.78
CA LEU A 72 22.84 14.57 -2.87
C LEU A 72 23.15 13.27 -3.63
N ARG A 73 22.36 12.96 -4.68
CA ARG A 73 22.56 11.76 -5.50
C ARG A 73 23.89 11.81 -6.25
N ALA A 74 24.23 12.95 -6.84
CA ALA A 74 25.50 13.13 -7.55
C ALA A 74 26.70 13.00 -6.59
N THR A 75 26.65 13.64 -5.42
CA THR A 75 27.71 13.55 -4.42
C THR A 75 27.89 12.11 -3.92
N CYS A 76 26.80 11.39 -3.65
CA CYS A 76 26.86 10.00 -3.22
C CYS A 76 27.54 9.08 -4.26
N LEU A 77 27.18 9.24 -5.54
CA LEU A 77 27.80 8.47 -6.63
C LEU A 77 29.30 8.77 -6.78
N MET A 78 29.69 10.04 -6.69
CA MET A 78 31.11 10.44 -6.78
C MET A 78 31.95 9.82 -5.66
N VAL A 79 31.44 9.83 -4.42
CA VAL A 79 32.12 9.23 -3.26
C VAL A 79 32.27 7.72 -3.43
N ALA A 80 31.20 7.02 -3.86
CA ALA A 80 31.24 5.59 -4.09
C ALA A 80 32.21 5.20 -5.21
N SER A 81 32.19 5.91 -6.34
CA SER A 81 33.09 5.68 -7.46
C SER A 81 34.56 5.94 -7.12
N LEU A 82 34.84 7.01 -6.37
CA LEU A 82 36.19 7.32 -5.91
C LEU A 82 36.72 6.26 -4.94
N GLY A 83 35.88 5.80 -3.99
CA GLY A 83 36.24 4.73 -3.07
C GLY A 83 36.54 3.40 -3.79
N LEU A 84 35.73 3.05 -4.80
CA LEU A 84 35.96 1.88 -5.63
C LEU A 84 37.28 2.00 -6.41
N LEU A 85 37.54 3.16 -7.03
CA LEU A 85 38.78 3.42 -7.77
C LEU A 85 40.01 3.30 -6.86
N ILE A 86 39.98 3.90 -5.68
CA ILE A 86 41.08 3.81 -4.69
C ILE A 86 41.30 2.35 -4.27
N THR A 87 40.23 1.56 -4.16
CA THR A 87 40.33 0.14 -3.81
C THR A 87 40.93 -0.69 -4.94
N LEU A 88 40.61 -0.39 -6.20
CA LEU A 88 41.17 -1.06 -7.38
C LEU A 88 42.62 -0.66 -7.70
N LEU A 89 43.03 0.54 -7.30
CA LEU A 89 44.39 1.06 -7.51
C LEU A 89 45.34 0.72 -6.35
N ARG A 90 44.83 0.08 -5.29
CA ARG A 90 45.60 -0.50 -4.20
C ARG A 90 46.07 -1.91 -4.57
#